data_AF-A0A2E1EB73-F1
#
_entry.id   AF-A0A2E1EB73-F1
#
_cell.length_a   1.000
_cell.length_b   1.000
_cell.length_c   1.000
_cell.angle_alpha   90.00
_cell.angle_beta   90.00
_cell.angle_gamma   90.00
#
_symmetry.space_group_name_H-M   'P 1'
#
loop_
_entity.id
_entity.type
_entity.pdbx_description
1 polymer ?
#
loop_
_entity_poly.entity_id
_entity_poly.type
_entity_poly.pdbx_seq_one_letter_code
_entity_poly.pdbx_strand_id
1 'polypeptide(L)' 'MKFKIIIIAFLIFSCNKRKNQVYIPESNGRINDVMIVMNKNDWENSLGKIIREGLSQPYDGL' A
#
# COMPACT_ATOMS: atom_id res chain seq x y z
N MET A 1 35.76 -32.70 -15.40
CA MET A 1 35.95 -31.53 -14.51
C MET A 1 35.31 -30.24 -15.04
N LYS A 2 35.39 -29.95 -16.35
CA LYS A 2 34.81 -28.73 -16.97
C LYS A 2 33.30 -28.54 -16.75
N PHE A 3 32.52 -29.62 -16.76
CA PHE A 3 31.05 -29.56 -16.54
C PHE A 3 30.66 -29.08 -15.14
N LYS A 4 31.42 -29.45 -14.10
CA LYS A 4 31.17 -28.98 -12.73
C LYS A 4 31.41 -27.48 -12.58
N ILE A 5 32.39 -26.94 -13.29
CA ILE A 5 32.72 -25.51 -13.29
C ILE A 5 31.57 -24.71 -13.93
N ILE A 6 30.97 -25.22 -15.01
CA ILE A 6 29.82 -24.58 -15.68
C ILE A 6 28.61 -24.53 -14.75
N ILE A 7 28.34 -25.61 -14.00
CA ILE A 7 27.22 -25.65 -13.04
C ILE A 7 27.42 -24.63 -11.91
N ILE A 8 28.64 -24.55 -11.36
CA ILE A 8 28.97 -23.60 -10.30
C ILE A 8 28.87 -22.15 -10.80
N ALA A 9 29.30 -21.88 -12.03
CA ALA A 9 29.15 -20.58 -12.65
C ALA A 9 27.65 -20.21 -12.84
N PHE A 10 26.80 -21.17 -13.19
CA PHE A 10 25.37 -20.88 -13.36
C PHE A 10 24.68 -20.53 -12.03
N LEU A 11 25.07 -21.18 -10.93
CA LEU A 11 24.50 -20.93 -9.61
C LEU A 11 24.83 -19.53 -9.08
N ILE A 12 26.05 -19.02 -9.31
CA ILE A 12 26.44 -17.67 -8.87
C ILE A 12 25.77 -16.55 -9.68
N PHE A 13 25.42 -16.79 -10.94
CA PHE A 13 24.74 -15.80 -11.79
C PHE A 13 23.20 -15.82 -11.65
N SER A 14 22.63 -16.79 -10.92
CA SER A 14 21.17 -16.90 -10.74
C SER A 14 20.57 -15.93 -9.71
N CYS A 15 21.40 -15.16 -9.00
CA CYS A 15 20.93 -14.21 -8.00
C CYS A 15 20.22 -13.01 -8.66
N ASN A 16 18.90 -13.10 -8.75
CA ASN A 16 18.06 -12.05 -9.30
C ASN A 16 17.94 -10.91 -8.27
N LYS A 17 18.45 -9.71 -8.59
CA LYS A 17 18.25 -8.50 -7.78
C LYS A 17 16.78 -8.10 -7.85
N ARG A 18 15.92 -8.77 -7.08
CA ARG A 18 14.56 -8.29 -6.87
C ARG A 18 14.71 -6.91 -6.25
N LYS A 19 14.12 -5.88 -6.89
CA LYS A 19 13.91 -4.60 -6.19
C LYS A 19 13.23 -4.98 -4.88
N ASN A 20 13.81 -4.60 -3.74
CA ASN A 20 13.14 -4.65 -2.44
C ASN A 20 11.99 -3.64 -2.47
N GLN A 21 11.00 -3.89 -3.32
CA GLN A 21 9.73 -3.22 -3.27
C GLN A 21 9.11 -3.80 -2.01
N VAL A 22 9.13 -3.01 -0.94
CA VAL A 22 8.39 -3.35 0.27
C VAL A 22 6.98 -3.70 -0.20
N TYR A 23 6.60 -4.96 0.00
CA TYR A 23 5.25 -5.39 -0.30
C TYR A 23 4.36 -4.69 0.71
N ILE A 24 3.72 -3.61 0.26
CA ILE A 24 2.63 -2.98 0.98
C ILE A 24 1.41 -3.83 0.62
N PRO A 25 0.88 -4.65 1.53
CA PRO A 25 -0.37 -5.35 1.26
C PRO A 25 -1.43 -4.27 0.99
N GLU A 26 -2.18 -4.42 -0.10
CA GLU A 26 -3.43 -3.67 -0.18
C GLU A 26 -4.26 -4.08 1.04
N SER A 27 -4.58 -3.10 1.88
CA SER A 27 -5.29 -3.33 3.13
C SER A 27 -6.60 -4.06 2.84
N ASN A 28 -6.67 -5.34 3.21
CA ASN A 28 -7.90 -6.13 3.19
C ASN A 28 -8.73 -5.93 4.49
N GLY A 29 -8.37 -4.96 5.33
CA GLY A 29 -9.00 -4.68 6.61
C GLY A 29 -9.41 -3.22 6.70
N ARG A 30 -10.72 -2.97 6.70
CA ARG A 30 -11.38 -1.68 7.02
C ARG A 30 -11.14 -1.21 8.46
N ILE A 31 -9.89 -1.26 8.94
CA ILE A 31 -9.58 -1.08 10.36
C ILE A 31 -9.82 0.37 10.83
N ASN A 32 -10.05 1.35 9.95
CA ASN A 32 -10.25 2.75 10.32
C ASN A 32 -11.34 3.51 9.51
N ASP A 33 -12.41 2.84 9.10
CA ASP A 33 -13.50 3.53 8.39
C ASP A 33 -14.44 4.25 9.38
N VAL A 34 -14.61 5.56 9.18
CA VAL A 34 -15.58 6.38 9.94
C VAL A 34 -16.85 6.57 9.11
N MET A 35 -18.00 6.17 9.66
CA MET A 35 -19.31 6.42 9.05
C MET A 35 -19.93 7.70 9.63
N ILE A 36 -20.36 8.59 8.76
CA ILE A 36 -20.94 9.88 9.12
C ILE A 36 -22.38 9.94 8.61
N VAL A 37 -23.32 10.24 9.51
CA VAL A 37 -24.73 10.39 9.19
C VAL A 37 -25.11 11.86 9.35
N MET A 38 -25.51 12.50 8.26
CA MET A 38 -25.92 13.90 8.22
C MET A 38 -26.94 14.15 7.10
N ASN A 39 -27.60 15.31 7.13
CA ASN A 39 -28.55 15.69 6.09
C ASN A 39 -27.83 15.84 4.73
N LYS A 40 -28.49 15.47 3.63
CA LYS A 40 -27.96 15.62 2.27
C LYS A 40 -27.48 17.05 1.98
N ASN A 41 -28.24 18.06 2.40
CA ASN A 41 -27.87 19.46 2.16
C ASN A 41 -26.56 19.82 2.87
N ASP A 42 -26.33 19.29 4.06
CA ASP A 42 -25.11 19.50 4.85
C ASP A 42 -23.93 18.71 4.28
N TRP A 43 -24.20 17.53 3.70
CA TRP A 43 -23.18 16.71 3.03
C TRP A 43 -22.68 17.35 1.73
N GLU A 44 -23.57 17.98 0.97
CA GLU A 44 -23.27 18.59 -0.33
C GLU A 44 -22.68 20.00 -0.22
N ASN A 45 -22.89 20.69 0.92
CA ASN A 45 -22.39 22.03 1.14
C ASN A 45 -20.95 22.07 1.73
N SER A 46 -20.54 23.25 2.20
CA SER A 46 -19.21 23.50 2.76
C SER A 46 -18.89 22.64 3.98
N LEU A 47 -19.88 22.29 4.82
CA LEU A 47 -19.68 21.45 5.99
C LEU A 47 -19.20 20.05 5.59
N GLY A 48 -19.93 19.40 4.67
CA GLY A 48 -19.54 18.10 4.16
C GLY A 48 -18.19 18.13 3.43
N LYS A 49 -17.87 19.23 2.74
CA LYS A 49 -16.54 19.41 2.12
C LYS A 49 -15.43 19.39 3.17
N ILE A 50 -15.56 20.18 4.25
CA ILE A 50 -14.58 20.25 5.33
C ILE A 50 -14.41 18.89 6.01
N ILE A 51 -15.51 18.19 6.29
CA ILE A 51 -15.51 16.85 6.88
C ILE A 51 -14.70 15.88 6.01
N ARG A 52 -14.96 15.85 4.69
CA ARG A 52 -14.23 14.99 3.75
C ARG A 52 -12.75 15.36 3.73
N GLU A 53 -12.41 16.64 3.61
CA GLU A 53 -11.01 17.08 3.55
C GLU A 53 -10.22 16.73 4.82
N GLY A 54 -10.83 16.88 6.00
CA GLY A 54 -10.19 16.57 7.29
C GLY A 54 -10.02 15.08 7.55
N LEU A 55 -11.00 14.25 7.16
CA LEU A 55 -10.99 12.80 7.42
C LEU A 55 -10.36 11.98 6.28
N SER A 56 -10.10 12.59 5.12
CA SER A 56 -9.33 11.95 4.03
C SER A 56 -7.83 11.98 4.28
N GLN A 57 -7.37 12.71 5.29
CA GLN A 57 -5.94 12.78 5.60
C GLN A 57 -5.46 11.41 6.10
N PRO A 58 -4.30 10.93 5.60
CA PRO A 58 -3.70 9.74 6.15
C PRO A 58 -3.45 9.95 7.65
N TYR A 59 -3.77 8.94 8.45
CA TYR A 59 -3.46 8.96 9.87
C TYR A 59 -1.99 8.58 10.06
N ASP A 60 -1.20 9.54 10.57
CA ASP A 60 0.22 9.32 10.82
C ASP A 60 0.42 8.17 11.83
N GLY A 61 1.23 7.18 11.45
CA GLY A 61 1.56 6.03 12.31
C GLY A 61 0.85 4.71 11.96
N LEU A 62 0.13 4.66 10.81
CA LEU A 62 -0.29 3.42 10.13
C LEU A 62 0.68 3.01 9.02
#